data_AF-A0A351ACP3-F1
#
_entry.id   AF-A0A351ACP3-F1
#
_cell.length_a   1.000
_cell.length_b   1.000
_cell.length_c   1.000
_cell.angle_alpha   90.00
_cell.angle_beta   90.00
_cell.angle_gamma   90.00
#
_symmetry.space_group_name_H-M   'P 1'
#
loop_
_entity.id
_entity.type
_entity.pdbx_description
1 polymer ?
#
loop_
_entity_poly.entity_id
_entity_poly.type
_entity_poly.pdbx_seq_one_letter_code
_entity_poly.pdbx_strand_id
1 'polypeptide(L)'
;MSIVQIQELFQKKGCQVVLGIVALFVMVGLLVTGQCAGMNNAAQGPDTESIVTVDGNRLTYREFQTLVDRQQEQSSQQFGGFQLPQAYLLIQRPQILTGAVRLLAFQSMAKAKGVKVDEASVTAFLEMELDRQINLEKATLVKEGKIKSDADQAAFEKAFKDKFTRTPAEIKTEQVNQIKEQFKTNATEAIRSQTPLMLMNQVTAGIKISDEELKASFDNFTVEAMAFSKPDMPEDEREKKAEEAKTALAGGKAWADVAKQMAITPETSTFTRSEIEAQENVKSLLDLKAGQVSDVLMTPNGPTIYRLTKIEPKLPSDFEANKESLRRSLAQGRAADQLKKEADALIATDKVQWNDKAMKLLYDLGIALEDPKMQASAAERKSRMQAFEAEAVKLAGSTEPGAGYASQVRLIAQQVYWNDLTDQEKSTLRQDRIEALEDFFTYSEDSAFRLELYDLFMAEGDKENAAQQLAAAVDSGIGYDQMGQQQISEIRGKLFEAESNKKLEPEQLEVVKKALNTWAANKAEYDKEQTAIAEEQAKIDAEMEAERKKMEEEDKKAGNAPSNPAPVNPAPSNP
;
A
#
# COMPACT_ATOMS: atom_id res chain seq x y z
N MET A 1 -2.75 3.58 -9.37
CA MET A 1 -3.66 2.72 -10.17
C MET A 1 -5.06 2.88 -9.63
N SER A 2 -6.04 3.22 -10.45
CA SER A 2 -7.41 3.42 -9.97
C SER A 2 -8.11 2.07 -9.72
N ILE A 3 -9.08 2.04 -8.81
CA ILE A 3 -9.96 0.89 -8.57
C ILE A 3 -10.63 0.43 -9.87
N VAL A 4 -10.90 1.36 -10.79
CA VAL A 4 -11.44 1.11 -12.13
C VAL A 4 -10.46 0.31 -13.01
N GLN A 5 -9.16 0.61 -12.98
CA GLN A 5 -8.15 -0.17 -13.70
C GLN A 5 -7.96 -1.57 -13.12
N ILE A 6 -8.10 -1.71 -11.80
CA ILE A 6 -8.13 -3.00 -11.11
C ILE A 6 -9.39 -3.79 -11.50
N GLN A 7 -10.56 -3.14 -11.57
CA GLN A 7 -11.81 -3.74 -12.04
C GLN A 7 -11.81 -4.09 -13.53
N GLU A 8 -11.16 -3.30 -14.40
CA GLU A 8 -10.96 -3.63 -15.82
C GLU A 8 -9.95 -4.78 -16.01
N LEU A 9 -8.91 -4.86 -15.18
CA LEU A 9 -8.05 -6.04 -15.08
C LEU A 9 -8.82 -7.27 -14.59
N PHE A 10 -9.79 -7.08 -13.70
CA PHE A 10 -10.68 -8.13 -13.21
C PHE A 10 -11.74 -8.58 -14.23
N GLN A 11 -12.13 -7.73 -15.19
CA GLN A 11 -13.11 -8.07 -16.23
C GLN A 11 -12.51 -8.75 -17.47
N LYS A 12 -11.19 -8.77 -17.64
CA LYS A 12 -10.54 -9.53 -18.72
C LYS A 12 -10.46 -11.03 -18.37
N LYS A 13 -11.12 -11.81 -19.22
CA LYS A 13 -11.31 -13.28 -19.16
C LYS A 13 -10.18 -14.05 -18.45
N GLY A 14 -10.49 -14.63 -17.28
CA GLY A 14 -9.73 -15.73 -16.65
C GLY A 14 -8.75 -15.36 -15.53
N CYS A 15 -8.44 -14.09 -15.29
CA CYS A 15 -7.40 -13.70 -14.33
C CYS A 15 -7.86 -13.66 -12.85
N GLN A 16 -9.18 -13.63 -12.59
CA GLN A 16 -9.74 -13.50 -11.23
C GLN A 16 -9.47 -14.71 -10.32
N VAL A 17 -9.49 -15.93 -10.86
CA VAL A 17 -9.32 -17.16 -10.06
C VAL A 17 -7.85 -17.41 -9.75
N VAL A 18 -6.96 -17.08 -10.70
CA VAL A 18 -5.50 -17.08 -10.48
C VAL A 18 -5.14 -16.08 -9.39
N LEU A 19 -5.71 -14.87 -9.39
CA LEU A 19 -5.48 -13.88 -8.33
C LEU A 19 -6.09 -14.27 -6.98
N GLY A 20 -7.22 -14.97 -6.91
CA GLY A 20 -7.80 -15.42 -5.63
C GLY A 20 -6.96 -16.51 -4.95
N ILE A 21 -6.47 -17.47 -5.74
CA ILE A 21 -5.58 -18.55 -5.28
C ILE A 21 -4.20 -17.96 -4.96
N VAL A 22 -3.64 -17.13 -5.84
CA VAL A 22 -2.36 -16.44 -5.60
C VAL A 22 -2.47 -15.47 -4.43
N ALA A 23 -3.55 -14.72 -4.22
CA ALA A 23 -3.69 -13.82 -3.08
C ALA A 23 -3.83 -14.58 -1.74
N LEU A 24 -4.46 -15.76 -1.73
CA LEU A 24 -4.45 -16.62 -0.54
C LEU A 24 -3.05 -17.21 -0.30
N PHE A 25 -2.37 -17.67 -1.35
CA PHE A 25 -0.97 -18.15 -1.27
C PHE A 25 0.03 -17.05 -0.91
N VAL A 26 -0.21 -15.81 -1.33
CA VAL A 26 0.63 -14.65 -1.05
C VAL A 26 0.34 -14.14 0.37
N MET A 27 -0.92 -14.12 0.83
CA MET A 27 -1.23 -13.78 2.22
C MET A 27 -0.72 -14.81 3.22
N VAL A 28 -0.67 -16.11 2.89
CA VAL A 28 -0.10 -17.15 3.78
C VAL A 28 1.41 -17.30 3.61
N GLY A 29 1.93 -17.19 2.37
CA GLY A 29 3.35 -17.35 2.04
C GLY A 29 4.23 -16.15 2.38
N LEU A 30 3.73 -14.91 2.26
CA LEU A 30 4.47 -13.70 2.67
C LEU A 30 4.64 -13.56 4.19
N LEU A 31 4.05 -14.46 4.99
CA LEU A 31 4.15 -14.42 6.45
C LEU A 31 5.29 -15.30 7.00
N VAL A 32 6.01 -16.06 6.15
CA VAL A 32 7.00 -17.06 6.63
C VAL A 32 8.44 -16.79 6.15
N THR A 33 8.69 -15.96 5.13
CA THR A 33 10.06 -15.80 4.58
C THR A 33 10.92 -14.70 5.21
N GLY A 34 10.38 -13.90 6.13
CA GLY A 34 11.12 -12.79 6.76
C GLY A 34 11.99 -13.21 7.94
N GLN A 35 13.05 -13.98 7.72
CA GLN A 35 14.12 -14.24 8.69
C GLN A 35 15.50 -13.82 8.17
N CYS A 36 15.59 -12.64 7.57
CA CYS A 36 16.85 -11.94 7.33
C CYS A 36 16.65 -10.44 7.62
N ALA A 37 16.65 -10.05 8.90
CA ALA A 37 16.51 -8.65 9.32
C ALA A 37 17.87 -7.95 9.34
N GLY A 38 18.07 -7.00 8.42
CA GLY A 38 19.03 -5.91 8.57
C GLY A 38 18.44 -4.85 9.50
N MET A 39 19.17 -4.49 10.55
CA MET A 39 18.71 -3.58 11.60
C MET A 39 18.64 -2.13 11.09
N ASN A 40 17.44 -1.56 10.97
CA ASN A 40 17.24 -0.12 10.91
C ASN A 40 16.78 0.38 12.30
N ASN A 41 17.68 1.06 13.00
CA ASN A 41 17.53 1.51 14.40
C ASN A 41 16.64 2.75 14.57
N ALA A 42 15.39 2.71 14.11
CA ALA A 42 14.42 3.77 14.43
C ALA A 42 13.60 3.48 15.71
N ALA A 43 13.55 2.24 16.19
CA ALA A 43 12.84 1.87 17.42
C ALA A 43 13.83 1.63 18.58
N GLN A 44 14.11 2.67 19.38
CA GLN A 44 14.85 2.56 20.65
C GLN A 44 13.95 2.26 21.86
N GLY A 45 12.74 1.73 21.63
CA GLY A 45 11.83 1.34 22.72
C GLY A 45 12.16 -0.03 23.29
N PRO A 46 11.93 -0.29 24.60
CA PRO A 46 12.02 -1.63 25.15
C PRO A 46 11.06 -2.56 24.40
N ASP A 47 11.57 -3.71 23.95
CA ASP A 47 10.87 -4.65 23.06
C ASP A 47 9.46 -5.10 23.53
N THR A 48 9.18 -4.92 24.81
CA THR A 48 7.96 -5.36 25.49
C THR A 48 6.99 -4.24 25.85
N GLU A 49 7.39 -2.98 25.69
CA GLU A 49 6.52 -1.84 26.00
C GLU A 49 5.42 -1.70 24.94
N SER A 50 4.19 -1.54 25.42
CA SER A 50 3.02 -1.40 24.56
C SER A 50 2.91 0.03 24.08
N ILE A 51 2.75 0.22 22.78
CA ILE A 51 2.39 1.49 22.15
C ILE A 51 0.92 1.83 22.46
N VAL A 52 0.04 0.87 22.22
CA VAL A 52 -1.41 1.00 22.35
C VAL A 52 -2.04 -0.32 22.74
N THR A 53 -3.13 -0.23 23.50
CA THR A 53 -4.00 -1.36 23.85
C THR A 53 -5.43 -1.07 23.39
N VAL A 54 -6.10 -2.05 22.78
CA VAL A 54 -7.51 -2.01 22.35
C VAL A 54 -8.23 -3.19 22.98
N ASP A 55 -9.11 -2.91 23.95
CA ASP A 55 -9.91 -3.92 24.68
C ASP A 55 -9.06 -5.08 25.26
N GLY A 56 -7.85 -4.76 25.72
CA GLY A 56 -6.89 -5.71 26.30
C GLY A 56 -5.92 -6.36 25.30
N ASN A 57 -6.10 -6.17 23.99
CA ASN A 57 -5.12 -6.57 22.98
C ASN A 57 -4.09 -5.46 22.80
N ARG A 58 -2.79 -5.77 22.82
CA ARG A 58 -1.72 -4.77 22.74
C ARG A 58 -0.92 -4.85 21.45
N LEU A 59 -0.36 -3.72 21.04
CA LEU A 59 0.71 -3.61 20.05
C LEU A 59 1.97 -3.09 20.76
N THR A 60 3.11 -3.75 20.57
CA THR A 60 4.42 -3.29 21.09
C THR A 60 5.30 -2.66 20.02
N TYR A 61 6.36 -1.98 20.43
CA TYR A 61 7.37 -1.41 19.52
C TYR A 61 7.99 -2.45 18.59
N ARG A 62 8.40 -3.60 19.12
CA ARG A 62 8.98 -4.69 18.32
C ARG A 62 8.00 -5.20 17.27
N GLU A 63 6.73 -5.36 17.64
CA GLU A 63 5.69 -5.80 16.70
C GLU A 63 5.47 -4.78 15.60
N PHE A 64 5.39 -3.49 15.95
CA PHE A 64 5.27 -2.43 14.95
C PHE A 64 6.49 -2.39 14.01
N GLN A 65 7.72 -2.48 14.53
CA GLN A 65 8.92 -2.52 13.70
C GLN A 65 8.93 -3.74 12.77
N THR A 66 8.53 -4.91 13.27
CA THR A 66 8.41 -6.13 12.44
C THR A 66 7.44 -5.94 11.28
N LEU A 67 6.34 -5.20 11.49
CA LEU A 67 5.39 -4.85 10.43
C LEU A 67 5.99 -3.88 9.41
N VAL A 68 6.79 -2.91 9.87
CA VAL A 68 7.54 -1.98 8.99
C VAL A 68 8.56 -2.73 8.14
N ASP A 69 9.37 -3.58 8.76
CA ASP A 69 10.41 -4.35 8.06
C ASP A 69 9.78 -5.30 7.02
N ARG A 70 8.67 -5.96 7.37
CA ARG A 70 7.92 -6.82 6.43
C ARG A 70 7.37 -6.02 5.25
N GLN A 71 6.81 -4.83 5.49
CA GLN A 71 6.32 -3.97 4.41
C GLN A 71 7.46 -3.50 3.51
N GLN A 72 8.63 -3.20 4.08
CA GLN A 72 9.84 -2.84 3.34
C GLN A 72 10.32 -4.00 2.47
N GLU A 73 10.41 -5.22 3.02
CA GLU A 73 10.82 -6.42 2.28
C GLU A 73 9.84 -6.77 1.14
N GLN A 74 8.54 -6.68 1.41
CA GLN A 74 7.54 -6.92 0.36
C GLN A 74 7.63 -5.89 -0.76
N SER A 75 7.85 -4.63 -0.40
CA SER A 75 8.00 -3.56 -1.38
C SER A 75 9.32 -3.71 -2.13
N SER A 76 10.43 -4.06 -1.47
CA SER A 76 11.72 -4.32 -2.15
C SER A 76 11.58 -5.45 -3.16
N GLN A 77 10.95 -6.57 -2.80
CA GLN A 77 10.69 -7.68 -3.73
C GLN A 77 9.89 -7.23 -4.97
N GLN A 78 8.90 -6.34 -4.80
CA GLN A 78 8.14 -5.80 -5.94
C GLN A 78 8.98 -4.91 -6.86
N PHE A 79 9.99 -4.23 -6.31
CA PHE A 79 10.92 -3.42 -7.06
C PHE A 79 12.18 -4.20 -7.49
N GLY A 80 12.18 -5.53 -7.46
CA GLY A 80 13.34 -6.33 -7.92
C GLY A 80 14.45 -6.47 -6.88
N GLY A 81 14.12 -6.36 -5.60
CA GLY A 81 15.03 -6.55 -4.47
C GLY A 81 15.70 -5.28 -3.96
N PHE A 82 15.46 -4.12 -4.57
CA PHE A 82 16.11 -2.86 -4.15
C PHE A 82 15.66 -2.40 -2.77
N GLN A 83 16.60 -1.94 -1.95
CA GLN A 83 16.28 -1.30 -0.69
C GLN A 83 15.60 0.05 -0.94
N LEU A 84 14.43 0.24 -0.36
CA LEU A 84 13.67 1.47 -0.55
C LEU A 84 14.22 2.62 0.32
N PRO A 85 14.21 3.86 -0.19
CA PRO A 85 14.57 5.05 0.60
C PRO A 85 13.75 5.17 1.89
N GLN A 86 14.33 5.73 2.95
CA GLN A 86 13.58 5.98 4.19
C GLN A 86 12.46 6.99 3.96
N ALA A 87 12.62 7.94 3.05
CA ALA A 87 11.56 8.85 2.63
C ALA A 87 10.29 8.11 2.15
N TYR A 88 10.45 6.96 1.50
CA TYR A 88 9.31 6.12 1.09
C TYR A 88 8.63 5.47 2.29
N LEU A 89 9.41 4.91 3.22
CA LEU A 89 8.88 4.27 4.43
C LEU A 89 8.23 5.26 5.38
N LEU A 90 8.72 6.50 5.41
CA LEU A 90 8.22 7.57 6.27
C LEU A 90 6.72 7.79 6.04
N ILE A 91 6.26 7.81 4.78
CA ILE A 91 4.85 7.98 4.42
C ILE A 91 4.02 6.73 4.72
N GLN A 92 4.64 5.55 4.73
CA GLN A 92 3.95 4.28 5.00
C GLN A 92 3.76 4.00 6.50
N ARG A 93 4.68 4.43 7.37
CA ARG A 93 4.61 4.19 8.82
C ARG A 93 3.26 4.56 9.46
N PRO A 94 2.64 5.73 9.18
CA PRO A 94 1.29 6.05 9.65
C PRO A 94 0.22 5.03 9.23
N GLN A 95 0.29 4.55 7.98
CA GLN A 95 -0.66 3.57 7.44
C GLN A 95 -0.48 2.19 8.06
N ILE A 96 0.78 1.76 8.26
CA ILE A 96 1.12 0.50 8.93
C ILE A 96 0.61 0.52 10.37
N LEU A 97 0.83 1.63 11.10
CA LEU A 97 0.33 1.78 12.47
C LEU A 97 -1.19 1.75 12.51
N THR A 98 -1.86 2.48 11.59
CA THR A 98 -3.32 2.49 11.48
C THR A 98 -3.88 1.09 11.22
N GLY A 99 -3.27 0.34 10.31
CA GLY A 99 -3.62 -1.05 10.03
C GLY A 99 -3.43 -1.96 11.26
N ALA A 100 -2.33 -1.79 11.99
CA ALA A 100 -2.04 -2.56 13.19
C ALA A 100 -3.07 -2.29 14.32
N VAL A 101 -3.48 -1.03 14.53
CA VAL A 101 -4.51 -0.69 15.51
C VAL A 101 -5.88 -1.26 15.11
N ARG A 102 -6.26 -1.17 13.83
CA ARG A 102 -7.49 -1.80 13.32
C ARG A 102 -7.47 -3.32 13.49
N LEU A 103 -6.31 -3.95 13.38
CA LEU A 103 -6.16 -5.38 13.62
C LEU A 103 -6.44 -5.76 15.07
N LEU A 104 -6.02 -4.95 16.05
CA LEU A 104 -6.40 -5.14 17.46
C LEU A 104 -7.91 -4.94 17.68
N ALA A 105 -8.52 -3.97 16.98
CA ALA A 105 -9.96 -3.79 16.99
C ALA A 105 -10.69 -5.02 16.42
N PHE A 106 -10.17 -5.63 15.35
CA PHE A 106 -10.70 -6.88 14.79
C PHE A 106 -10.61 -8.05 15.77
N GLN A 107 -9.53 -8.18 16.55
CA GLN A 107 -9.43 -9.18 17.63
C GLN A 107 -10.51 -8.99 18.70
N SER A 108 -10.74 -7.74 19.08
CA SER A 108 -11.77 -7.37 20.05
C SER A 108 -13.18 -7.70 19.53
N MET A 109 -13.47 -7.37 18.26
CA MET A 109 -14.73 -7.70 17.61
C MET A 109 -14.93 -9.20 17.40
N ALA A 110 -13.88 -9.93 17.02
CA ALA A 110 -13.92 -11.38 16.87
C ALA A 110 -14.33 -12.05 18.19
N LYS A 111 -13.73 -11.64 19.31
CA LYS A 111 -14.12 -12.08 20.65
C LYS A 111 -15.58 -11.74 20.97
N ALA A 112 -16.00 -10.50 20.70
CA ALA A 112 -17.38 -10.04 20.96
C ALA A 112 -18.44 -10.79 20.14
N LYS A 113 -18.11 -11.19 18.90
CA LYS A 113 -18.99 -11.96 18.00
C LYS A 113 -18.83 -13.49 18.16
N GLY A 114 -18.03 -13.95 19.12
CA GLY A 114 -17.82 -15.37 19.39
C GLY A 114 -17.03 -16.12 18.30
N VAL A 115 -16.25 -15.41 17.48
CA VAL A 115 -15.31 -16.02 16.52
C VAL A 115 -14.18 -16.68 17.31
N LYS A 116 -14.05 -18.01 17.24
CA LYS A 116 -12.91 -18.72 17.80
C LYS A 116 -11.75 -18.71 16.81
N VAL A 117 -10.62 -18.17 17.24
CA VAL A 117 -9.38 -18.13 16.45
C VAL A 117 -8.31 -18.94 17.17
N ASP A 118 -8.44 -20.26 17.09
CA ASP A 118 -7.48 -21.24 17.59
C ASP A 118 -7.01 -22.14 16.42
N GLU A 119 -5.93 -22.92 16.62
CA GLU A 119 -5.34 -23.75 15.55
C GLU A 119 -6.38 -24.64 14.85
N ALA A 120 -7.26 -25.28 15.63
CA ALA A 120 -8.29 -26.17 15.12
C ALA A 120 -9.33 -25.42 14.27
N SER A 121 -9.82 -24.28 14.77
CA SER A 121 -10.82 -23.45 14.08
C SER A 121 -10.25 -22.82 12.82
N VAL A 122 -9.00 -22.34 12.86
CA VAL A 122 -8.30 -21.81 11.69
C VAL A 122 -8.07 -22.91 10.66
N THR A 123 -7.61 -24.09 11.07
CA THR A 123 -7.38 -25.22 10.15
C THR A 123 -8.67 -25.62 9.44
N ALA A 124 -9.77 -25.78 10.19
CA ALA A 124 -11.07 -26.11 9.62
C ALA A 124 -11.59 -25.02 8.66
N PHE A 125 -11.40 -23.75 9.01
CA PHE A 125 -11.74 -22.62 8.15
C PHE A 125 -10.92 -22.65 6.85
N LEU A 126 -9.60 -22.87 6.95
CA LEU A 126 -8.71 -22.92 5.81
C LEU A 126 -9.04 -24.10 4.88
N GLU A 127 -9.30 -25.30 5.42
CA GLU A 127 -9.69 -26.45 4.61
C GLU A 127 -10.97 -26.18 3.82
N MET A 128 -11.99 -25.62 4.47
CA MET A 128 -13.23 -25.20 3.82
C MET A 128 -12.99 -24.17 2.71
N GLU A 129 -12.13 -23.17 2.95
CA GLU A 129 -11.83 -22.13 1.97
C GLU A 129 -11.02 -22.67 0.78
N LEU A 130 -10.04 -23.55 1.03
CA LEU A 130 -9.28 -24.24 0.00
C LEU A 130 -10.19 -25.13 -0.85
N ASP A 131 -11.11 -25.87 -0.23
CA ASP A 131 -12.13 -26.65 -0.94
C ASP A 131 -12.98 -25.78 -1.87
N ARG A 132 -13.42 -24.62 -1.38
CA ARG A 132 -14.17 -23.66 -2.19
C ARG A 132 -13.36 -23.19 -3.40
N GLN A 133 -12.10 -22.83 -3.20
CA GLN A 133 -11.23 -22.35 -4.28
C GLN A 133 -10.89 -23.44 -5.31
N ILE A 134 -10.59 -24.65 -4.85
CA ILE A 134 -10.35 -25.82 -5.71
C ILE A 134 -11.58 -26.10 -6.59
N ASN A 135 -12.79 -25.98 -6.04
CA ASN A 135 -14.02 -26.16 -6.80
C ASN A 135 -14.27 -25.03 -7.82
N LEU A 136 -13.98 -23.78 -7.47
CA LEU A 136 -14.06 -22.64 -8.41
C LEU A 136 -13.06 -22.80 -9.56
N GLU A 137 -11.86 -23.29 -9.28
CA GLU A 137 -10.85 -23.56 -10.28
C GLU A 137 -11.26 -24.75 -11.18
N LYS A 138 -11.87 -25.80 -10.62
CA LYS A 138 -12.48 -26.88 -11.42
C LYS A 138 -13.49 -26.33 -12.42
N ALA A 139 -14.40 -25.46 -11.98
CA ALA A 139 -15.37 -24.81 -12.88
C ALA A 139 -14.69 -23.94 -13.95
N THR A 140 -13.57 -23.29 -13.61
CA THR A 140 -12.76 -22.49 -14.55
C THR A 140 -12.12 -23.38 -15.61
N LEU A 141 -11.49 -24.49 -15.22
CA LEU A 141 -10.91 -25.45 -16.17
C LEU A 141 -11.96 -26.05 -17.11
N VAL A 142 -13.20 -26.25 -16.65
CA VAL A 142 -14.33 -26.65 -17.52
C VAL A 142 -14.67 -25.54 -18.52
N LYS A 143 -14.80 -24.29 -18.06
CA LYS A 143 -15.12 -23.13 -18.91
C LYS A 143 -14.04 -22.86 -19.96
N GLU A 144 -12.78 -23.11 -19.62
CA GLU A 144 -11.63 -23.03 -20.54
C GLU A 144 -11.52 -24.21 -21.50
N GLY A 145 -12.36 -25.24 -21.35
CA GLY A 145 -12.31 -26.46 -22.18
C GLY A 145 -11.09 -27.35 -21.89
N LYS A 146 -10.35 -27.11 -20.80
CA LYS A 146 -9.20 -27.91 -20.39
C LYS A 146 -9.62 -29.25 -19.80
N ILE A 147 -10.80 -29.31 -19.21
CA ILE A 147 -11.47 -30.55 -18.78
C ILE A 147 -12.94 -30.52 -19.21
N LYS A 148 -13.55 -31.69 -19.36
CA LYS A 148 -15.00 -31.81 -19.61
C LYS A 148 -15.79 -31.53 -18.33
N SER A 149 -17.05 -31.15 -18.46
CA SER A 149 -17.95 -30.93 -17.31
C SER A 149 -18.18 -32.18 -16.46
N ASP A 150 -18.05 -33.37 -17.06
CA ASP A 150 -18.17 -34.69 -16.44
C ASP A 150 -16.80 -35.35 -16.18
N ALA A 151 -15.70 -34.57 -16.25
CA ALA A 151 -14.37 -35.08 -16.00
C ALA A 151 -14.25 -35.73 -14.60
N ASP A 152 -13.61 -36.89 -14.58
CA ASP A 152 -13.30 -37.60 -13.34
C ASP A 152 -12.24 -36.86 -12.51
N GLN A 153 -12.03 -37.33 -11.28
CA GLN A 153 -11.11 -36.72 -10.34
C GLN A 153 -9.66 -36.72 -10.88
N ALA A 154 -9.25 -37.78 -11.58
CA ALA A 154 -7.89 -37.90 -12.11
C ALA A 154 -7.62 -36.89 -13.24
N ALA A 155 -8.59 -36.68 -14.13
CA ALA A 155 -8.51 -35.66 -15.17
C ALA A 155 -8.46 -34.24 -14.59
N PHE A 156 -9.25 -33.98 -13.55
CA PHE A 156 -9.18 -32.70 -12.82
C PHE A 156 -7.81 -32.50 -12.15
N GLU A 157 -7.33 -33.47 -11.37
CA GLU A 157 -6.04 -33.39 -10.67
C GLU A 157 -4.88 -33.19 -11.64
N LYS A 158 -4.90 -33.87 -12.79
CA LYS A 158 -3.91 -33.67 -13.84
C LYS A 158 -3.94 -32.25 -14.38
N ALA A 159 -5.10 -31.77 -14.84
CA ALA A 159 -5.22 -30.42 -15.40
C ALA A 159 -4.90 -29.32 -14.36
N PHE A 160 -5.24 -29.57 -13.09
CA PHE A 160 -4.90 -28.70 -11.98
C PHE A 160 -3.38 -28.69 -11.75
N LYS A 161 -2.73 -29.86 -11.71
CA LYS A 161 -1.28 -29.97 -11.57
C LYS A 161 -0.52 -29.35 -12.75
N ASP A 162 -1.04 -29.48 -13.96
CA ASP A 162 -0.46 -28.83 -15.15
C ASP A 162 -0.48 -27.29 -15.02
N LYS A 163 -1.45 -26.72 -14.28
CA LYS A 163 -1.56 -25.28 -14.02
C LYS A 163 -0.74 -24.81 -12.81
N PHE A 164 -0.76 -25.57 -11.70
CA PHE A 164 -0.19 -25.14 -10.41
C PHE A 164 1.06 -25.90 -9.97
N THR A 165 1.55 -26.85 -10.78
CA THR A 165 2.66 -27.79 -10.51
C THR A 165 2.42 -28.77 -9.35
N ARG A 166 1.33 -28.60 -8.61
CA ARG A 166 0.92 -29.40 -7.45
C ARG A 166 -0.55 -29.83 -7.59
N THR A 167 -0.89 -30.95 -6.99
CA THR A 167 -2.27 -31.44 -6.89
C THR A 167 -3.06 -30.67 -5.82
N PRO A 168 -4.40 -30.68 -5.87
CA PRO A 168 -5.24 -30.10 -4.82
C PRO A 168 -4.92 -30.64 -3.40
N ALA A 169 -4.62 -31.93 -3.27
CA ALA A 169 -4.30 -32.56 -2.00
C ALA A 169 -2.94 -32.12 -1.44
N GLU A 170 -1.92 -31.99 -2.30
CA GLU A 170 -0.59 -31.47 -1.91
C GLU A 170 -0.71 -30.03 -1.39
N ILE A 171 -1.44 -29.17 -2.11
CA ILE A 171 -1.69 -27.78 -1.70
C ILE A 171 -2.37 -27.72 -0.33
N LYS A 172 -3.45 -28.48 -0.14
CA LYS A 172 -4.15 -28.49 1.14
C LYS A 172 -3.24 -28.90 2.29
N THR A 173 -2.50 -29.98 2.10
CA THR A 173 -1.59 -30.51 3.12
C THR A 173 -0.51 -29.49 3.50
N GLU A 174 0.09 -28.85 2.49
CA GLU A 174 1.12 -27.84 2.70
C GLU A 174 0.58 -26.61 3.43
N GLN A 175 -0.55 -26.05 2.98
CA GLN A 175 -1.14 -24.85 3.59
C GLN A 175 -1.59 -25.11 5.03
N VAL A 176 -2.19 -26.26 5.30
CA VAL A 176 -2.56 -26.66 6.68
C VAL A 176 -1.31 -26.82 7.55
N ASN A 177 -0.24 -27.45 7.03
CA ASN A 177 0.99 -27.61 7.79
C ASN A 177 1.69 -26.28 8.07
N GLN A 178 1.66 -25.34 7.13
CA GLN A 178 2.18 -23.98 7.32
C GLN A 178 1.46 -23.25 8.45
N ILE A 179 0.12 -23.29 8.48
CA ILE A 179 -0.65 -22.70 9.58
C ILE A 179 -0.32 -23.37 10.92
N LYS A 180 -0.27 -24.71 10.96
CA LYS A 180 0.11 -25.43 12.19
C LYS A 180 1.49 -25.02 12.69
N GLU A 181 2.45 -24.85 11.79
CA GLU A 181 3.79 -24.44 12.16
C GLU A 181 3.86 -22.99 12.64
N GLN A 182 3.07 -22.09 12.03
CA GLN A 182 2.91 -20.71 12.53
C GLN A 182 2.34 -20.71 13.96
N PHE A 183 1.32 -21.53 14.25
CA PHE A 183 0.76 -21.64 15.60
C PHE A 183 1.77 -22.18 16.63
N LYS A 184 2.65 -23.11 16.23
CA LYS A 184 3.73 -23.60 17.10
C LYS A 184 4.82 -22.55 17.35
N THR A 185 5.22 -21.83 16.31
CA THR A 185 6.34 -20.88 16.36
C THR A 185 5.94 -19.57 17.01
N ASN A 186 4.77 -19.03 16.66
CA ASN A 186 4.26 -17.77 17.17
C ASN A 186 2.72 -17.74 17.12
N ALA A 187 2.08 -18.35 18.13
CA ALA A 187 0.62 -18.40 18.24
C ALA A 187 -0.04 -17.01 18.21
N THR A 188 0.59 -15.99 18.80
CA THR A 188 0.04 -14.62 18.82
C THR A 188 -0.08 -14.06 17.41
N GLU A 189 0.98 -14.17 16.60
CA GLU A 189 0.98 -13.69 15.20
C GLU A 189 0.05 -14.55 14.32
N ALA A 190 0.00 -15.86 14.56
CA ALA A 190 -0.94 -16.75 13.86
C ALA A 190 -2.40 -16.34 14.13
N ILE A 191 -2.77 -16.10 15.40
CA ILE A 191 -4.10 -15.60 15.76
C ILE A 191 -4.36 -14.24 15.10
N ARG A 192 -3.41 -13.31 15.21
CA ARG A 192 -3.51 -11.96 14.70
C ARG A 192 -3.75 -11.95 13.18
N SER A 193 -2.98 -12.72 12.41
CA SER A 193 -3.09 -12.79 10.94
C SER A 193 -4.40 -13.45 10.47
N GLN A 194 -4.94 -14.43 11.21
CA GLN A 194 -6.13 -15.18 10.79
C GLN A 194 -7.45 -14.54 11.24
N THR A 195 -7.41 -13.71 12.27
CA THR A 195 -8.59 -13.04 12.83
C THR A 195 -9.41 -12.26 11.79
N PRO A 196 -8.82 -11.38 10.94
CA PRO A 196 -9.58 -10.60 9.97
C PRO A 196 -10.34 -11.49 8.99
N LEU A 197 -9.72 -12.58 8.52
CA LEU A 197 -10.31 -13.50 7.54
C LEU A 197 -11.50 -14.25 8.12
N MET A 198 -11.35 -14.81 9.33
CA MET A 198 -12.42 -15.54 10.00
C MET A 198 -13.59 -14.62 10.38
N LEU A 199 -13.28 -13.43 10.91
CA LEU A 199 -14.27 -12.42 11.24
C LEU A 199 -15.03 -11.94 9.99
N MET A 200 -14.31 -11.65 8.89
CA MET A 200 -14.90 -11.28 7.61
C MET A 200 -15.86 -12.36 7.11
N ASN A 201 -15.44 -13.63 7.16
CA ASN A 201 -16.28 -14.74 6.73
C ASN A 201 -17.55 -14.87 7.57
N GLN A 202 -17.44 -14.73 8.89
CA GLN A 202 -18.60 -14.77 9.79
C GLN A 202 -19.58 -13.61 9.52
N VAL A 203 -19.09 -12.38 9.36
CA VAL A 203 -19.94 -11.22 9.06
C VAL A 203 -20.58 -11.36 7.68
N THR A 204 -19.82 -11.78 6.66
CA THR A 204 -20.32 -12.05 5.31
C THR A 204 -21.47 -13.05 5.32
N ALA A 205 -21.35 -14.15 6.07
CA ALA A 205 -22.39 -15.17 6.18
C ALA A 205 -23.71 -14.65 6.82
N GLY A 206 -23.63 -13.57 7.60
CA GLY A 206 -24.78 -12.91 8.20
C GLY A 206 -25.49 -11.92 7.26
N ILE A 207 -24.84 -11.48 6.17
CA ILE A 207 -25.39 -10.49 5.23
C ILE A 207 -26.24 -11.21 4.18
N LYS A 208 -27.54 -10.90 4.17
CA LYS A 208 -28.49 -11.40 3.17
C LYS A 208 -28.68 -10.36 2.08
N ILE A 209 -28.47 -10.78 0.83
CA ILE A 209 -28.62 -9.95 -0.37
C ILE A 209 -29.75 -10.53 -1.21
N SER A 210 -30.77 -9.72 -1.53
CA SER A 210 -31.88 -10.17 -2.38
C SER A 210 -31.48 -10.23 -3.86
N ASP A 211 -32.28 -10.88 -4.70
CA ASP A 211 -32.03 -10.92 -6.14
C ASP A 211 -32.17 -9.55 -6.79
N GLU A 212 -33.14 -8.76 -6.33
CA GLU A 212 -33.39 -7.39 -6.79
C GLU A 212 -32.20 -6.50 -6.42
N GLU A 213 -31.73 -6.62 -5.19
CA GLU A 213 -30.57 -5.88 -4.69
C GLU A 213 -29.29 -6.26 -5.44
N LEU A 214 -29.07 -7.56 -5.68
CA LEU A 214 -27.95 -8.04 -6.46
C LEU A 214 -28.01 -7.56 -7.92
N LYS A 215 -29.19 -7.45 -8.52
CA LYS A 215 -29.32 -6.88 -9.87
C LYS A 215 -29.03 -5.39 -9.87
N ALA A 216 -29.53 -4.67 -8.87
CA ALA A 216 -29.33 -3.22 -8.72
C ALA A 216 -27.86 -2.84 -8.47
N SER A 217 -27.04 -3.74 -7.91
CA SER A 217 -25.59 -3.49 -7.78
C SER A 217 -24.86 -3.34 -9.12
N PHE A 218 -25.47 -3.78 -10.22
CA PHE A 218 -24.96 -3.60 -11.58
C PHE A 218 -25.63 -2.43 -12.32
N ASP A 219 -26.36 -1.57 -11.62
CA ASP A 219 -26.88 -0.34 -12.19
C ASP A 219 -25.72 0.59 -12.56
N ASN A 220 -25.78 1.13 -13.78
CA ASN A 220 -24.91 2.19 -14.25
C ASN A 220 -25.66 3.53 -14.19
N PHE A 221 -25.06 4.51 -13.53
CA PHE A 221 -25.50 5.89 -13.43
C PHE A 221 -24.71 6.72 -14.44
N THR A 222 -25.36 7.12 -15.53
CA THR A 222 -24.78 8.07 -16.47
C THR A 222 -25.09 9.48 -15.98
N VAL A 223 -24.05 10.28 -15.80
CA VAL A 223 -24.18 11.66 -15.31
C VAL A 223 -23.47 12.62 -16.26
N GLU A 224 -23.96 13.86 -16.30
CA GLU A 224 -23.20 14.99 -16.83
C GLU A 224 -22.64 15.80 -15.67
N ALA A 225 -21.36 16.14 -15.72
CA ALA A 225 -20.65 16.85 -14.68
C ALA A 225 -20.29 18.26 -15.14
N MET A 226 -20.63 19.27 -14.34
CA MET A 226 -20.02 20.59 -14.41
C MET A 226 -18.95 20.69 -13.33
N ALA A 227 -17.70 20.43 -13.73
CA ALA A 227 -16.54 20.51 -12.85
C ALA A 227 -15.95 21.93 -12.85
N PHE A 228 -15.76 22.50 -11.67
CA PHE A 228 -15.13 23.80 -11.47
C PHE A 228 -13.65 23.57 -11.14
N SER A 229 -12.89 23.15 -12.14
CA SER A 229 -11.53 22.60 -12.01
C SER A 229 -10.41 23.50 -12.55
N LYS A 230 -10.70 24.79 -12.82
CA LYS A 230 -9.70 25.75 -13.33
C LYS A 230 -8.51 25.87 -12.37
N PRO A 231 -7.31 25.38 -12.73
CA PRO A 231 -6.18 25.32 -11.78
C PRO A 231 -5.67 26.70 -11.37
N ASP A 232 -5.86 27.70 -12.23
CA ASP A 232 -5.48 29.10 -12.04
C ASP A 232 -6.47 29.90 -11.17
N MET A 233 -7.59 29.31 -10.80
CA MET A 233 -8.62 29.94 -9.97
C MET A 233 -8.55 29.44 -8.54
N PRO A 234 -8.56 30.31 -7.50
CA PRO A 234 -8.60 29.88 -6.10
C PRO A 234 -9.80 28.98 -5.79
N GLU A 235 -9.64 28.03 -4.88
CA GLU A 235 -10.67 27.05 -4.52
C GLU A 235 -11.98 27.69 -4.04
N ASP A 236 -11.92 28.65 -3.13
CA ASP A 236 -13.09 29.39 -2.62
C ASP A 236 -13.88 30.07 -3.75
N GLU A 237 -13.19 30.55 -4.79
CA GLU A 237 -13.84 31.16 -5.95
C GLU A 237 -14.52 30.10 -6.82
N ARG A 238 -13.91 28.92 -6.98
CA ARG A 238 -14.51 27.78 -7.69
C ARG A 238 -15.75 27.28 -6.96
N GLU A 239 -15.70 27.16 -5.64
CA GLU A 239 -16.84 26.78 -4.79
C GLU A 239 -17.98 27.78 -4.93
N LYS A 240 -17.69 29.08 -4.82
CA LYS A 240 -18.70 30.13 -4.98
C LYS A 240 -19.37 30.07 -6.35
N LYS A 241 -18.60 29.86 -7.43
CA LYS A 241 -19.16 29.69 -8.78
C LYS A 241 -20.01 28.43 -8.92
N ALA A 242 -19.62 27.34 -8.26
CA ALA A 242 -20.44 26.14 -8.20
C ALA A 242 -21.78 26.43 -7.48
N GLU A 243 -21.77 27.12 -6.34
CA GLU A 243 -23.00 27.48 -5.62
C GLU A 243 -23.89 28.46 -6.41
N GLU A 244 -23.29 29.40 -7.16
CA GLU A 244 -24.01 30.27 -8.10
C GLU A 244 -24.70 29.46 -9.22
N ALA A 245 -24.00 28.47 -9.77
CA ALA A 245 -24.55 27.58 -10.80
C ALA A 245 -25.69 26.71 -10.24
N LYS A 246 -25.50 26.14 -9.05
CA LYS A 246 -26.53 25.36 -8.34
C LYS A 246 -27.77 26.20 -8.07
N THR A 247 -27.60 27.43 -7.59
CA THR A 247 -28.71 28.36 -7.35
C THR A 247 -29.46 28.68 -8.64
N ALA A 248 -28.74 28.89 -9.75
CA ALA A 248 -29.35 29.12 -11.05
C ALA A 248 -30.16 27.92 -11.56
N LEU A 249 -29.64 26.69 -11.38
CA LEU A 249 -30.33 25.45 -11.72
C LEU A 249 -31.58 25.24 -10.85
N ALA A 250 -31.48 25.49 -9.53
CA ALA A 250 -32.61 25.43 -8.60
C ALA A 250 -33.70 26.47 -8.95
N GLY A 251 -33.29 27.62 -9.50
CA GLY A 251 -34.18 28.65 -10.05
C GLY A 251 -34.84 28.29 -11.39
N GLY A 252 -34.63 27.07 -11.89
CA GLY A 252 -35.27 26.55 -13.11
C GLY A 252 -34.55 26.88 -14.42
N LYS A 253 -33.33 27.43 -14.39
CA LYS A 253 -32.55 27.59 -15.62
C LYS A 253 -32.16 26.24 -16.20
N ALA A 254 -32.13 26.15 -17.53
CA ALA A 254 -31.72 24.92 -18.19
C ALA A 254 -30.22 24.64 -17.97
N TRP A 255 -29.88 23.36 -17.85
CA TRP A 255 -28.51 22.88 -17.64
C TRP A 255 -27.49 23.47 -18.64
N ALA A 256 -27.83 23.42 -19.93
CA ALA A 256 -26.97 23.93 -21.00
C ALA A 256 -26.76 25.46 -20.92
N ASP A 257 -27.77 26.20 -20.47
CA ASP A 257 -27.66 27.65 -20.30
C ASP A 257 -26.76 28.02 -19.13
N VAL A 258 -26.88 27.29 -18.01
CA VAL A 258 -25.99 27.48 -16.85
C VAL A 258 -24.55 27.10 -17.19
N ALA A 259 -24.33 25.97 -17.87
CA ALA A 259 -23.01 25.55 -18.32
C ALA A 259 -22.35 26.60 -19.22
N LYS A 260 -23.12 27.14 -20.19
CA LYS A 260 -22.67 28.22 -21.06
C LYS A 260 -22.40 29.51 -20.29
N GLN A 261 -23.24 29.87 -19.32
CA GLN A 261 -23.06 31.04 -18.46
C GLN A 261 -21.76 30.93 -17.64
N MET A 262 -21.44 29.74 -17.14
CA MET A 262 -20.22 29.48 -16.37
C MET A 262 -18.98 29.21 -17.24
N ALA A 263 -19.13 29.21 -18.57
CA ALA A 263 -18.09 28.83 -19.52
C ALA A 263 -17.48 27.45 -19.22
N ILE A 264 -18.34 26.48 -18.88
CA ILE A 264 -17.98 25.08 -18.61
C ILE A 264 -18.58 24.22 -19.72
N THR A 265 -17.78 23.28 -20.22
CA THR A 265 -18.25 22.19 -21.09
C THR A 265 -18.57 20.99 -20.20
N PRO A 266 -19.85 20.59 -20.06
CA PRO A 266 -20.17 19.44 -19.22
C PRO A 266 -19.56 18.16 -19.78
N GLU A 267 -19.01 17.33 -18.91
CA GLU A 267 -18.45 16.03 -19.27
C GLU A 267 -19.43 14.93 -18.92
N THR A 268 -19.61 13.96 -19.81
CA THR A 268 -20.43 12.77 -19.53
C THR A 268 -19.54 11.66 -18.97
N SER A 269 -19.92 11.13 -17.82
CA SER A 269 -19.27 9.97 -17.23
C SER A 269 -20.33 8.94 -16.81
N THR A 270 -19.88 7.71 -16.56
CA THR A 270 -20.74 6.64 -16.05
C THR A 270 -20.09 6.06 -14.82
N PHE A 271 -20.88 5.93 -13.76
CA PHE A 271 -20.51 5.28 -12.52
C PHE A 271 -21.33 4.01 -12.35
N THR A 272 -20.72 2.93 -11.90
CA THR A 272 -21.45 1.78 -11.37
C THR A 272 -22.00 2.11 -9.98
N ARG A 273 -23.09 1.46 -9.56
CA ARG A 273 -23.62 1.61 -8.20
C ARG A 273 -22.53 1.40 -7.14
N SER A 274 -21.74 0.35 -7.28
CA SER A 274 -20.66 0.02 -6.34
C SER A 274 -19.58 1.10 -6.25
N GLU A 275 -19.25 1.78 -7.35
CA GLU A 275 -18.30 2.90 -7.31
C GLU A 275 -18.86 4.10 -6.54
N ILE A 276 -20.16 4.37 -6.65
CA ILE A 276 -20.83 5.45 -5.91
C ILE A 276 -20.92 5.10 -4.42
N GLU A 277 -21.31 3.87 -4.08
CA GLU A 277 -21.40 3.39 -2.70
C GLU A 277 -20.06 3.46 -1.96
N ALA A 278 -18.96 3.19 -2.68
CA ALA A 278 -17.60 3.23 -2.14
C ALA A 278 -17.04 4.65 -1.95
N GLN A 279 -17.67 5.68 -2.53
CA GLN A 279 -17.15 7.04 -2.55
C GLN A 279 -18.10 8.00 -1.84
N GLU A 280 -17.78 8.35 -0.60
CA GLU A 280 -18.64 9.19 0.24
C GLU A 280 -18.93 10.57 -0.40
N ASN A 281 -17.97 11.11 -1.17
CA ASN A 281 -18.12 12.42 -1.82
C ASN A 281 -19.10 12.44 -2.99
N VAL A 282 -19.47 11.29 -3.56
CA VAL A 282 -20.48 11.19 -4.64
C VAL A 282 -21.68 10.31 -4.27
N LYS A 283 -21.74 9.82 -3.03
CA LYS A 283 -22.75 8.87 -2.57
C LYS A 283 -24.19 9.35 -2.72
N SER A 284 -24.41 10.66 -2.61
CA SER A 284 -25.72 11.30 -2.81
C SER A 284 -26.27 11.15 -4.23
N LEU A 285 -25.45 10.75 -5.21
CA LEU A 285 -25.91 10.43 -6.56
C LEU A 285 -26.88 9.23 -6.58
N LEU A 286 -26.83 8.35 -5.58
CA LEU A 286 -27.76 7.20 -5.46
C LEU A 286 -29.22 7.63 -5.21
N ASP A 287 -29.41 8.82 -4.63
CA ASP A 287 -30.73 9.36 -4.30
C ASP A 287 -31.37 10.13 -5.47
N LEU A 288 -30.58 10.41 -6.52
CA LEU A 288 -31.05 11.15 -7.69
C LEU A 288 -31.89 10.28 -8.62
N LYS A 289 -32.87 10.92 -9.25
CA LYS A 289 -33.63 10.40 -10.39
C LYS A 289 -33.11 10.99 -11.68
N ALA A 290 -33.35 10.32 -12.81
CA ALA A 290 -33.02 10.85 -14.12
C ALA A 290 -33.62 12.26 -14.31
N GLY A 291 -32.79 13.19 -14.78
CA GLY A 291 -33.06 14.61 -14.92
C GLY A 291 -32.73 15.46 -13.69
N GLN A 292 -32.53 14.87 -12.50
CA GLN A 292 -32.21 15.62 -11.29
C GLN A 292 -30.73 16.02 -11.22
N VAL A 293 -30.49 17.08 -10.46
CA VAL A 293 -29.19 17.70 -10.24
C VAL A 293 -28.77 17.49 -8.79
N SER A 294 -27.50 17.20 -8.55
CA SER A 294 -26.92 17.04 -7.22
C SER A 294 -26.74 18.39 -6.50
N ASP A 295 -26.45 18.34 -5.20
CA ASP A 295 -25.75 19.44 -4.53
C ASP A 295 -24.34 19.66 -5.13
N VAL A 296 -23.63 20.70 -4.69
CA VAL A 296 -22.20 20.85 -5.00
C VAL A 296 -21.44 19.76 -4.23
N LEU A 297 -20.76 18.89 -4.96
CA LEU A 297 -19.96 17.80 -4.42
C LEU A 297 -18.48 18.14 -4.54
N MET A 298 -17.73 17.98 -3.45
CA MET A 298 -16.29 18.19 -3.46
C MET A 298 -15.59 16.94 -3.98
N THR A 299 -14.92 17.04 -5.13
CA THR A 299 -14.18 15.94 -5.75
C THR A 299 -12.69 16.26 -5.76
N PRO A 300 -11.80 15.28 -6.02
CA PRO A 300 -10.36 15.55 -6.16
C PRO A 300 -10.01 16.59 -7.24
N ASN A 301 -10.92 16.82 -8.22
CA ASN A 301 -10.74 17.82 -9.28
C ASN A 301 -11.42 19.17 -8.94
N GLY A 302 -11.91 19.34 -7.72
CA GLY A 302 -12.61 20.51 -7.25
C GLY A 302 -14.13 20.36 -7.16
N PRO A 303 -14.85 21.46 -6.87
CA PRO A 303 -16.30 21.47 -6.73
C PRO A 303 -16.98 21.04 -8.03
N THR A 304 -17.93 20.11 -7.95
CA THR A 304 -18.60 19.54 -9.11
C THR A 304 -20.10 19.40 -8.87
N ILE A 305 -20.90 19.77 -9.88
CA ILE A 305 -22.34 19.52 -9.89
C ILE A 305 -22.61 18.43 -10.92
N TYR A 306 -23.38 17.42 -10.55
CA TYR A 306 -23.79 16.35 -11.44
C TYR A 306 -25.27 16.47 -11.80
N ARG A 307 -25.60 16.13 -13.04
CA ARG A 307 -26.97 15.86 -13.48
C ARG A 307 -27.06 14.39 -13.85
N LEU A 308 -27.92 13.64 -13.16
CA LEU A 308 -28.17 12.25 -13.50
C LEU A 308 -28.99 12.20 -14.78
N THR A 309 -28.46 11.63 -15.86
CA THR A 309 -29.18 11.55 -17.14
C THR A 309 -29.91 10.24 -17.29
N LYS A 310 -29.30 9.13 -16.83
CA LYS A 310 -29.86 7.78 -17.00
C LYS A 310 -29.36 6.82 -15.94
N ILE A 311 -30.22 5.88 -15.55
CA ILE A 311 -29.84 4.67 -14.80
C ILE A 311 -30.13 3.47 -15.71
N GLU A 312 -29.13 2.62 -15.92
CA GLU A 312 -29.24 1.43 -16.77
C GLU A 312 -28.75 0.17 -16.05
N PRO A 313 -29.58 -0.87 -15.92
CA PRO A 313 -29.11 -2.16 -15.44
C PRO A 313 -28.11 -2.75 -16.45
N LYS A 314 -26.87 -3.01 -16.01
CA LYS A 314 -25.82 -3.61 -16.85
C LYS A 314 -25.36 -4.95 -16.27
N LEU A 315 -26.27 -5.92 -16.28
CA LEU A 315 -25.99 -7.26 -15.78
C LEU A 315 -24.91 -7.95 -16.65
N PRO A 316 -23.95 -8.66 -16.02
CA PRO A 316 -23.04 -9.54 -16.74
C PRO A 316 -23.80 -10.59 -17.56
N SER A 317 -23.28 -10.96 -18.73
CA SER A 317 -23.91 -11.96 -19.60
C SER A 317 -24.04 -13.34 -18.95
N ASP A 318 -23.21 -13.63 -17.95
CA ASP A 318 -23.22 -14.86 -17.16
C ASP A 318 -23.80 -14.66 -15.74
N PHE A 319 -24.61 -13.61 -15.54
CA PHE A 319 -25.23 -13.29 -14.25
C PHE A 319 -25.94 -14.49 -13.60
N GLU A 320 -26.84 -15.16 -14.32
CA GLU A 320 -27.59 -16.30 -13.75
C GLU A 320 -26.68 -17.49 -13.43
N ALA A 321 -25.61 -17.71 -14.21
CA ALA A 321 -24.66 -18.79 -13.96
C ALA A 321 -23.75 -18.52 -12.76
N ASN A 322 -23.42 -17.25 -12.48
CA ASN A 322 -22.52 -16.84 -11.40
C ASN A 322 -23.23 -16.18 -10.22
N LYS A 323 -24.56 -16.22 -10.17
CA LYS A 323 -25.39 -15.44 -9.25
C LYS A 323 -24.98 -15.56 -7.79
N GLU A 324 -24.72 -16.77 -7.30
CA GLU A 324 -24.25 -17.00 -5.92
C GLU A 324 -22.86 -16.41 -5.65
N SER A 325 -21.95 -16.49 -6.62
CA SER A 325 -20.62 -15.90 -6.51
C SER A 325 -20.69 -14.37 -6.45
N LEU A 326 -21.50 -13.77 -7.35
CA LEU A 326 -21.75 -12.33 -7.36
C LEU A 326 -22.41 -11.86 -6.05
N ARG A 327 -23.39 -12.63 -5.54
CA ARG A 327 -24.04 -12.34 -4.25
C ARG A 327 -23.04 -12.33 -3.10
N ARG A 328 -22.18 -13.35 -3.04
CA ARG A 328 -21.14 -13.44 -2.01
C ARG A 328 -20.13 -12.30 -2.12
N SER A 329 -19.73 -11.93 -3.33
CA SER A 329 -18.81 -10.80 -3.54
C SER A 329 -19.40 -9.49 -3.05
N LEU A 330 -20.68 -9.21 -3.34
CA LEU A 330 -21.38 -8.03 -2.82
C LEU A 330 -21.50 -8.06 -1.29
N ALA A 331 -21.84 -9.23 -0.72
CA ALA A 331 -21.90 -9.41 0.72
C ALA A 331 -20.53 -9.19 1.39
N GLN A 332 -19.43 -9.64 0.77
CA GLN A 332 -18.07 -9.41 1.25
C GLN A 332 -17.68 -7.92 1.25
N GLY A 333 -18.03 -7.17 0.20
CA GLY A 333 -17.80 -5.72 0.15
C GLY A 333 -18.51 -5.01 1.32
N ARG A 334 -19.79 -5.34 1.54
CA ARG A 334 -20.56 -4.79 2.67
C ARG A 334 -20.03 -5.21 4.03
N ALA A 335 -19.58 -6.45 4.16
CA ALA A 335 -18.94 -6.93 5.39
C ALA A 335 -17.66 -6.15 5.67
N ALA A 336 -16.86 -5.85 4.65
CA ALA A 336 -15.65 -5.04 4.78
C ALA A 336 -15.97 -3.61 5.25
N ASP A 337 -16.96 -2.96 4.64
CA ASP A 337 -17.40 -1.61 5.04
C ASP A 337 -17.95 -1.60 6.46
N GLN A 338 -18.76 -2.60 6.82
CA GLN A 338 -19.31 -2.76 8.16
C GLN A 338 -18.20 -2.95 9.19
N LEU A 339 -17.25 -3.86 8.93
CA LEU A 339 -16.14 -4.12 9.84
C LEU A 339 -15.22 -2.92 10.00
N LYS A 340 -14.95 -2.17 8.92
CA LYS A 340 -14.20 -0.92 8.99
C LYS A 340 -14.90 0.08 9.92
N LYS A 341 -16.21 0.31 9.72
CA LYS A 341 -17.00 1.24 10.55
C LYS A 341 -17.07 0.81 12.02
N GLU A 342 -17.29 -0.47 12.28
CA GLU A 342 -17.32 -1.01 13.64
C GLU A 342 -15.93 -0.91 14.31
N ALA A 343 -14.84 -1.15 13.58
CA ALA A 343 -13.48 -0.98 14.08
C ALA A 343 -13.16 0.49 14.38
N ASP A 344 -13.44 1.40 13.45
CA ASP A 344 -13.21 2.84 13.65
C ASP A 344 -14.05 3.37 14.83
N ALA A 345 -15.31 2.91 14.97
CA ALA A 345 -16.16 3.24 16.12
C ALA A 345 -15.61 2.69 17.44
N LEU A 346 -15.07 1.46 17.45
CA LEU A 346 -14.42 0.88 18.63
C LEU A 346 -13.16 1.67 19.00
N ILE A 347 -12.37 2.07 18.00
CA ILE A 347 -11.12 2.80 18.22
C ILE A 347 -11.38 4.19 18.80
N ALA A 348 -12.54 4.78 18.49
CA ALA A 348 -12.98 6.05 19.06
C ALA A 348 -13.49 5.97 20.52
N THR A 349 -13.49 4.79 21.15
CA THR A 349 -13.95 4.61 22.54
C THR A 349 -12.81 4.68 23.58
N ASP A 350 -13.18 4.72 24.86
CA ASP A 350 -12.27 4.65 26.01
C ASP A 350 -11.57 3.29 26.17
N LYS A 351 -11.96 2.29 25.37
CA LYS A 351 -11.29 0.99 25.31
C LYS A 351 -9.93 1.03 24.63
N VAL A 352 -9.58 2.16 23.99
CA VAL A 352 -8.26 2.39 23.41
C VAL A 352 -7.42 3.20 24.38
N GLN A 353 -6.29 2.61 24.78
CA GLN A 353 -5.33 3.22 25.69
C GLN A 353 -4.00 3.39 24.96
N TRP A 354 -3.65 4.63 24.68
CA TRP A 354 -2.36 5.02 24.13
C TRP A 354 -1.37 5.22 25.27
N ASN A 355 -0.25 4.49 25.24
CA ASN A 355 0.81 4.62 26.23
C ASN A 355 1.94 5.52 25.75
N ASP A 356 1.95 5.87 24.46
CA ASP A 356 2.93 6.75 23.83
C ASP A 356 2.24 7.79 22.96
N LYS A 357 2.51 9.06 23.23
CA LYS A 357 1.84 10.20 22.59
C LYS A 357 2.36 10.45 21.18
N ALA A 358 3.64 10.25 20.93
CA ALA A 358 4.21 10.44 19.60
C ALA A 358 3.68 9.36 18.64
N MET A 359 3.53 8.12 19.12
CA MET A 359 2.88 7.07 18.35
C MET A 359 1.38 7.32 18.15
N LYS A 360 0.67 7.85 19.16
CA LYS A 360 -0.71 8.29 18.97
C LYS A 360 -0.80 9.36 17.87
N LEU A 361 0.10 10.35 17.90
CA LEU A 361 0.12 11.41 16.90
C LEU A 361 0.38 10.86 15.49
N LEU A 362 1.29 9.88 15.36
CA LEU A 362 1.54 9.17 14.11
C LEU A 362 0.30 8.41 13.60
N TYR A 363 -0.46 7.78 14.50
CA TYR A 363 -1.72 7.13 14.17
C TYR A 363 -2.79 8.14 13.72
N ASP A 364 -2.96 9.22 14.46
CA ASP A 364 -3.93 10.28 14.15
C ASP A 364 -3.60 10.89 12.77
N LEU A 365 -2.32 11.07 12.46
CA LEU A 365 -1.85 11.48 11.13
C LEU A 365 -2.25 10.46 10.06
N GLY A 366 -2.07 9.17 10.32
CA GLY A 366 -2.49 8.10 9.41
C GLY A 366 -3.99 8.14 9.11
N ILE A 367 -4.83 8.32 10.14
CA ILE A 367 -6.27 8.51 9.98
C ILE A 367 -6.60 9.76 9.19
N ALA A 368 -5.91 10.88 9.45
CA ALA A 368 -6.12 12.11 8.70
C ALA A 368 -5.77 11.93 7.21
N LEU A 369 -4.67 11.24 6.88
CA LEU A 369 -4.25 10.99 5.50
C LEU A 369 -5.22 10.10 4.72
N GLU A 370 -6.01 9.26 5.41
CA GLU A 370 -7.09 8.48 4.80
C GLU A 370 -8.39 9.28 4.58
N ASP A 371 -8.54 10.46 5.20
CA ASP A 371 -9.75 11.28 5.10
C ASP A 371 -9.88 11.86 3.68
N PRO A 372 -10.95 11.53 2.93
CA PRO A 372 -11.17 12.07 1.60
C PRO A 372 -11.19 13.61 1.56
N LYS A 373 -11.53 14.28 2.68
CA LYS A 373 -11.49 15.75 2.78
C LYS A 373 -10.08 16.32 2.61
N MET A 374 -9.04 15.56 2.94
CA MET A 374 -7.66 15.97 2.65
C MET A 374 -7.42 16.06 1.14
N GLN A 375 -8.02 15.19 0.33
CA GLN A 375 -7.83 15.29 -1.12
C GLN A 375 -8.68 16.41 -1.74
N ALA A 376 -9.76 16.82 -1.07
CA ALA A 376 -10.70 17.78 -1.59
C ALA A 376 -10.21 19.23 -1.54
N SER A 377 -9.52 19.65 -0.46
CA SER A 377 -9.15 21.05 -0.24
C SER A 377 -7.70 21.26 0.19
N ALA A 378 -6.99 22.16 -0.51
CA ALA A 378 -5.61 22.50 -0.17
C ALA A 378 -5.50 23.28 1.15
N ALA A 379 -6.47 24.16 1.41
CA ALA A 379 -6.53 24.94 2.65
C ALA A 379 -6.78 24.04 3.86
N GLU A 380 -7.72 23.09 3.76
CA GLU A 380 -7.99 22.11 4.83
C GLU A 380 -6.78 21.20 5.07
N ARG A 381 -6.11 20.71 4.00
CA ARG A 381 -4.86 19.95 4.15
C ARG A 381 -3.83 20.74 4.92
N LYS A 382 -3.54 21.96 4.48
CA LYS A 382 -2.52 22.82 5.08
C LYS A 382 -2.85 23.06 6.56
N SER A 383 -4.07 23.47 6.88
CA SER A 383 -4.48 23.76 8.25
C SER A 383 -4.37 22.53 9.17
N ARG A 384 -4.82 21.36 8.70
CA ARG A 384 -4.73 20.11 9.48
C ARG A 384 -3.29 19.67 9.68
N MET A 385 -2.47 19.69 8.63
CA MET A 385 -1.06 19.28 8.73
C MET A 385 -0.26 20.23 9.63
N GLN A 386 -0.52 21.54 9.58
CA GLN A 386 0.08 22.50 10.52
C GLN A 386 -0.31 22.20 11.97
N ALA A 387 -1.51 21.68 12.23
CA ALA A 387 -1.89 21.25 13.58
C ALA A 387 -1.09 20.01 14.05
N PHE A 388 -0.87 19.03 13.16
CA PHE A 388 -0.01 17.88 13.45
C PHE A 388 1.44 18.28 13.71
N GLU A 389 1.98 19.17 12.89
CA GLU A 389 3.31 19.74 13.05
C GLU A 389 3.46 20.45 14.39
N ALA A 390 2.52 21.32 14.76
CA ALA A 390 2.56 22.03 16.03
C ALA A 390 2.51 21.08 17.25
N GLU A 391 1.79 19.97 17.15
CA GLU A 391 1.76 18.96 18.21
C GLU A 391 3.05 18.12 18.23
N ALA A 392 3.61 17.79 17.07
CA ALA A 392 4.88 17.10 16.95
C ALA A 392 6.03 17.89 17.60
N VAL A 393 6.09 19.21 17.39
CA VAL A 393 7.08 20.09 18.02
C VAL A 393 6.99 20.05 19.55
N LYS A 394 5.77 20.00 20.13
CA LYS A 394 5.61 19.86 21.59
C LYS A 394 6.12 18.51 22.11
N LEU A 395 6.06 17.48 21.29
CA LEU A 395 6.50 16.12 21.64
C LEU A 395 7.97 15.86 21.33
N ALA A 396 8.67 16.74 20.59
CA ALA A 396 10.07 16.58 20.23
C ALA A 396 11.02 16.47 21.46
N GLY A 397 10.65 17.09 22.58
CA GLY A 397 11.39 16.98 23.87
C GLY A 397 10.93 15.85 24.78
N SER A 398 10.04 14.95 24.31
CA SER A 398 9.53 13.85 25.11
C SER A 398 10.60 12.82 25.43
N THR A 399 10.54 12.23 26.64
CA THR A 399 11.36 11.07 27.02
C THR A 399 10.62 9.76 26.80
N GLU A 400 9.41 9.79 26.22
CA GLU A 400 8.67 8.59 25.85
C GLU A 400 9.43 7.82 24.75
N PRO A 401 9.40 6.47 24.75
CA PRO A 401 10.17 5.67 23.80
C PRO A 401 9.94 6.01 22.32
N GLY A 402 8.74 6.50 21.99
CA GLY A 402 8.33 6.88 20.65
C GLY A 402 8.67 8.31 20.26
N ALA A 403 9.41 9.08 21.07
CA ALA A 403 9.71 10.49 20.80
C ALA A 403 10.29 10.74 19.40
N GLY A 404 11.12 9.83 18.87
CA GLY A 404 11.66 9.91 17.50
C GLY A 404 10.63 9.80 16.37
N TYR A 405 9.39 9.40 16.67
CA TYR A 405 8.28 9.46 15.70
C TYR A 405 7.64 10.85 15.64
N ALA A 406 7.85 11.72 16.62
CA ALA A 406 7.36 13.10 16.55
C ALA A 406 8.07 13.88 15.43
N SER A 407 9.39 13.77 15.29
CA SER A 407 10.12 14.40 14.18
C SER A 407 9.68 13.86 12.82
N GLN A 408 9.37 12.57 12.74
CA GLN A 408 8.79 11.96 11.54
C GLN A 408 7.41 12.55 11.21
N VAL A 409 6.53 12.70 12.20
CA VAL A 409 5.22 13.35 12.00
C VAL A 409 5.40 14.78 11.51
N ARG A 410 6.29 15.57 12.13
CA ARG A 410 6.60 16.95 11.71
C ARG A 410 6.98 16.98 10.23
N LEU A 411 7.91 16.11 9.83
CA LEU A 411 8.41 16.06 8.47
C LEU A 411 7.35 15.60 7.45
N ILE A 412 6.55 14.58 7.78
CA ILE A 412 5.44 14.12 6.92
C ILE A 412 4.40 15.22 6.76
N ALA A 413 4.00 15.86 7.86
CA ALA A 413 3.01 16.93 7.85
C ALA A 413 3.45 18.07 6.93
N GLN A 414 4.69 18.55 7.10
CA GLN A 414 5.28 19.54 6.19
C GLN A 414 5.30 19.05 4.75
N GLN A 415 5.75 17.83 4.47
CA GLN A 415 5.83 17.28 3.11
C GLN A 415 4.47 17.31 2.38
N VAL A 416 3.39 17.01 3.09
CA VAL A 416 2.03 16.95 2.54
C VAL A 416 1.56 18.30 2.03
N TYR A 417 1.87 19.40 2.74
CA TYR A 417 1.45 20.74 2.31
C TYR A 417 2.55 21.54 1.62
N TRP A 418 3.81 21.12 1.68
CA TRP A 418 4.96 21.86 1.14
C TRP A 418 4.80 22.16 -0.35
N ASN A 419 4.27 21.19 -1.11
CA ASN A 419 4.05 21.35 -2.55
C ASN A 419 2.90 22.30 -2.88
N ASP A 420 1.98 22.56 -1.94
CA ASP A 420 0.88 23.49 -2.09
C ASP A 420 1.28 24.94 -1.76
N LEU A 421 2.48 25.15 -1.18
CA LEU A 421 2.98 26.47 -0.81
C LEU A 421 3.53 27.25 -1.99
N THR A 422 3.26 28.56 -2.00
CA THR A 422 3.95 29.53 -2.86
C THR A 422 5.43 29.65 -2.48
N ASP A 423 6.26 30.16 -3.40
CA ASP A 423 7.68 30.39 -3.13
C ASP A 423 7.92 31.32 -1.94
N GLN A 424 7.03 32.31 -1.75
CA GLN A 424 7.09 33.22 -0.61
C GLN A 424 6.79 32.50 0.71
N GLU A 425 5.80 31.61 0.74
CA GLU A 425 5.48 30.80 1.92
C GLU A 425 6.61 29.81 2.23
N LYS A 426 7.16 29.13 1.21
CA LYS A 426 8.34 28.25 1.37
C LYS A 426 9.53 29.02 1.92
N SER A 427 9.77 30.24 1.45
CA SER A 427 10.83 31.09 1.99
C SER A 427 10.59 31.47 3.45
N THR A 428 9.34 31.62 3.88
CA THR A 428 9.00 31.97 5.27
C THR A 428 9.16 30.77 6.20
N LEU A 429 8.89 29.56 5.70
CA LEU A 429 8.99 28.31 6.46
C LEU A 429 10.35 27.61 6.31
N ARG A 430 11.32 28.22 5.61
CA ARG A 430 12.56 27.55 5.23
C ARG A 430 13.37 27.08 6.44
N GLN A 431 13.54 27.94 7.44
CA GLN A 431 14.27 27.62 8.66
C GLN A 431 13.57 26.50 9.44
N ASP A 432 12.25 26.57 9.55
CA ASP A 432 11.45 25.54 10.20
C ASP A 432 11.50 24.18 9.46
N ARG A 433 11.62 24.20 8.12
CA ARG A 433 11.86 23.00 7.32
C ARG A 433 13.28 22.43 7.51
N ILE A 434 14.29 23.29 7.62
CA ILE A 434 15.67 22.89 7.95
C ILE A 434 15.69 22.17 9.30
N GLU A 435 15.11 22.78 10.33
CA GLU A 435 15.03 22.18 11.67
C GLU A 435 14.29 20.83 11.65
N ALA A 436 13.18 20.72 10.93
CA ALA A 436 12.43 19.46 10.83
C ALA A 436 13.25 18.33 10.20
N LEU A 437 14.06 18.65 9.18
CA LEU A 437 14.97 17.69 8.55
C LEU A 437 16.13 17.31 9.48
N GLU A 438 16.71 18.27 10.20
CA GLU A 438 17.76 18.01 11.20
C GLU A 438 17.25 17.13 12.37
N ASP A 439 16.04 17.39 12.85
CA ASP A 439 15.36 16.56 13.85
C ASP A 439 15.15 15.13 13.35
N PHE A 440 14.77 14.96 12.08
CA PHE A 440 14.65 13.65 11.45
C PHE A 440 15.99 12.91 11.42
N PHE A 441 17.08 13.62 11.09
CA PHE A 441 18.43 13.07 11.03
C PHE A 441 19.00 12.62 12.37
N THR A 442 18.34 12.96 13.49
CA THR A 442 18.69 12.40 14.81
C THR A 442 18.31 10.91 14.93
N TYR A 443 17.35 10.43 14.14
CA TYR A 443 16.79 9.07 14.28
C TYR A 443 16.82 8.24 12.99
N SER A 444 17.01 8.86 11.84
CA SER A 444 16.91 8.21 10.53
C SER A 444 17.79 8.93 9.52
N GLU A 445 18.18 8.24 8.46
CA GLU A 445 19.09 8.77 7.44
C GLU A 445 18.49 8.56 6.05
N ASP A 446 18.60 9.56 5.18
CA ASP A 446 18.05 9.50 3.82
C ASP A 446 18.76 10.49 2.87
N SER A 447 19.35 9.96 1.80
CA SER A 447 20.08 10.77 0.82
C SER A 447 19.21 11.83 0.15
N ALA A 448 17.95 11.55 -0.16
CA ALA A 448 17.07 12.53 -0.81
C ALA A 448 16.75 13.70 0.13
N PHE A 449 16.54 13.44 1.42
CA PHE A 449 16.36 14.49 2.41
C PHE A 449 17.67 15.27 2.67
N ARG A 450 18.84 14.63 2.58
CA ARG A 450 20.13 15.35 2.65
C ARG A 450 20.31 16.30 1.47
N LEU A 451 19.88 15.89 0.28
CA LEU A 451 19.87 16.73 -0.92
C LEU A 451 18.88 17.89 -0.81
N GLU A 452 17.70 17.67 -0.24
CA GLU A 452 16.75 18.75 0.07
C GLU A 452 17.38 19.76 1.05
N LEU A 453 18.03 19.26 2.11
CA LEU A 453 18.67 20.11 3.11
C LEU A 453 19.85 20.91 2.52
N TYR A 454 20.60 20.33 1.58
CA TYR A 454 21.59 21.07 0.76
C TYR A 454 20.93 22.25 0.03
N ASP A 455 19.82 22.03 -0.68
CA ASP A 455 19.15 23.09 -1.43
C ASP A 455 18.60 24.19 -0.51
N LEU A 456 18.09 23.82 0.67
CA LEU A 456 17.60 24.76 1.68
C LEU A 456 18.74 25.62 2.26
N PHE A 457 19.87 25.02 2.64
CA PHE A 457 21.03 25.77 3.13
C PHE A 457 21.63 26.68 2.05
N MET A 458 21.68 26.22 0.79
CA MET A 458 22.10 27.06 -0.34
C MET A 458 21.20 28.28 -0.49
N ALA A 459 19.88 28.14 -0.27
CA ALA A 459 18.93 29.24 -0.34
C ALA A 459 19.03 30.22 0.86
N GLU A 460 19.49 29.75 2.03
CA GLU A 460 19.84 30.60 3.19
C GLU A 460 21.23 31.24 3.08
N GLY A 461 22.04 30.83 2.09
CA GLY A 461 23.41 31.28 1.94
C GLY A 461 24.41 30.60 2.88
N ASP A 462 23.98 29.54 3.58
CA ASP A 462 24.83 28.73 4.45
C ASP A 462 25.59 27.67 3.65
N LYS A 463 26.62 28.14 2.94
CA LYS A 463 27.43 27.31 2.05
C LYS A 463 28.18 26.18 2.78
N GLU A 464 28.52 26.38 4.05
CA GLU A 464 29.27 25.40 4.82
C GLU A 464 28.39 24.20 5.14
N ASN A 465 27.21 24.44 5.74
CA ASN A 465 26.27 23.37 6.03
C ASN A 465 25.75 22.73 4.74
N ALA A 466 25.51 23.50 3.68
CA ALA A 466 25.16 22.93 2.37
C ALA A 466 26.19 21.89 1.91
N ALA A 467 27.49 22.25 1.89
CA ALA A 467 28.53 21.32 1.47
C ALA A 467 28.61 20.06 2.35
N GLN A 468 28.39 20.20 3.66
CA GLN A 468 28.31 19.06 4.58
C GLN A 468 27.13 18.14 4.26
N GLN A 469 25.94 18.69 3.97
CA GLN A 469 24.78 17.88 3.61
C GLN A 469 24.95 17.17 2.26
N LEU A 470 25.58 17.83 1.27
CA LEU A 470 25.87 17.19 -0.01
C LEU A 470 26.89 16.05 0.13
N ALA A 471 27.85 16.17 1.06
CA ALA A 471 28.75 15.08 1.40
C ALA A 471 28.04 13.96 2.17
N ALA A 472 27.21 14.29 3.16
CA ALA A 472 26.41 13.31 3.90
C ALA A 472 25.39 12.57 3.00
N ALA A 473 24.90 13.21 1.93
CA ALA A 473 24.08 12.56 0.91
C ALA A 473 24.81 11.41 0.19
N VAL A 474 26.15 11.50 0.06
CA VAL A 474 26.98 10.41 -0.50
C VAL A 474 27.03 9.23 0.46
N ASP A 475 27.26 9.50 1.74
CA ASP A 475 27.40 8.48 2.78
C ASP A 475 26.07 7.76 3.07
N SER A 476 24.95 8.46 2.90
CA SER A 476 23.58 7.95 3.04
C SER A 476 22.98 7.34 1.77
N GLY A 477 23.74 7.32 0.66
CA GLY A 477 23.30 6.75 -0.62
C GLY A 477 22.96 5.26 -0.50
N ILE A 478 21.90 4.84 -1.19
CA ILE A 478 21.37 3.47 -1.15
C ILE A 478 22.34 2.52 -1.86
N GLY A 479 23.32 1.98 -1.14
CA GLY A 479 24.21 0.92 -1.62
C GLY A 479 24.98 1.23 -2.93
N TYR A 480 25.44 0.16 -3.59
CA TYR A 480 26.18 0.22 -4.86
C TYR A 480 25.34 -0.20 -6.08
N ASP A 481 24.04 -0.43 -5.86
CA ASP A 481 23.08 -0.85 -6.87
C ASP A 481 22.72 0.28 -7.85
N GLN A 482 21.76 0.01 -8.75
CA GLN A 482 21.33 0.98 -9.75
C GLN A 482 20.73 2.26 -9.13
N MET A 483 19.98 2.15 -8.02
CA MET A 483 19.39 3.32 -7.35
C MET A 483 20.48 4.14 -6.66
N GLY A 484 21.43 3.50 -5.98
CA GLY A 484 22.60 4.17 -5.40
C GLY A 484 23.42 4.92 -6.45
N GLN A 485 23.63 4.31 -7.62
CA GLN A 485 24.33 4.97 -8.73
C GLN A 485 23.57 6.17 -9.29
N GLN A 486 22.23 6.12 -9.37
CA GLN A 486 21.42 7.26 -9.79
C GLN A 486 21.53 8.43 -8.79
N GLN A 487 21.46 8.14 -7.48
CA GLN A 487 21.64 9.15 -6.43
C GLN A 487 23.02 9.80 -6.51
N ILE A 488 24.08 8.99 -6.68
CA ILE A 488 25.45 9.52 -6.83
C ILE A 488 25.59 10.36 -8.10
N SER A 489 24.89 10.01 -9.18
CA SER A 489 24.85 10.84 -10.38
C SER A 489 24.19 12.20 -10.12
N GLU A 490 23.11 12.24 -9.34
CA GLU A 490 22.45 13.48 -8.93
C GLU A 490 23.37 14.35 -8.07
N ILE A 491 24.04 13.75 -7.08
CA ILE A 491 25.02 14.43 -6.21
C ILE A 491 26.16 15.03 -7.04
N ARG A 492 26.71 14.27 -8.01
CA ARG A 492 27.72 14.78 -8.95
C ARG A 492 27.21 15.93 -9.79
N GLY A 493 25.96 15.88 -10.22
CA GLY A 493 25.29 16.96 -10.93
C GLY A 493 25.23 18.25 -10.11
N LYS A 494 24.77 18.16 -8.85
CA LYS A 494 24.72 19.29 -7.91
C LYS A 494 26.12 19.84 -7.59
N LEU A 495 27.12 18.97 -7.40
CA LEU A 495 28.51 19.39 -7.19
C LEU A 495 29.07 20.13 -8.41
N PHE A 496 28.83 19.61 -9.63
CA PHE A 496 29.26 20.26 -10.86
C PHE A 496 28.58 21.64 -11.05
N GLU A 497 27.28 21.74 -10.76
CA GLU A 497 26.57 23.02 -10.79
C GLU A 497 27.16 24.02 -9.77
N ALA A 498 27.47 23.54 -8.57
CA ALA A 498 28.06 24.37 -7.52
C ALA A 498 29.46 24.89 -7.91
N GLU A 499 30.30 24.03 -8.49
CA GLU A 499 31.65 24.38 -8.95
C GLU A 499 31.61 25.33 -10.16
N SER A 500 30.81 25.01 -11.19
CA SER A 500 30.71 25.81 -12.41
C SER A 500 30.17 27.22 -12.16
N ASN A 501 29.23 27.36 -11.22
CA ASN A 501 28.65 28.65 -10.86
C ASN A 501 29.34 29.34 -9.68
N LYS A 502 30.46 28.79 -9.16
CA LYS A 502 31.19 29.31 -7.98
C LYS A 502 30.29 29.53 -6.77
N LYS A 503 29.30 28.64 -6.60
CA LYS A 503 28.35 28.69 -5.48
C LYS A 503 29.00 28.22 -4.17
N LEU A 504 29.94 27.28 -4.23
CA LEU A 504 30.74 26.80 -3.11
C LEU A 504 32.21 27.19 -3.25
N GLU A 505 32.89 27.38 -2.12
CA GLU A 505 34.33 27.66 -2.06
C GLU A 505 35.16 26.39 -2.28
N PRO A 506 36.45 26.50 -2.68
CA PRO A 506 37.30 25.32 -2.95
C PRO A 506 37.35 24.32 -1.79
N GLU A 507 37.48 24.80 -0.55
CA GLU A 507 37.53 23.95 0.65
C GLU A 507 36.23 23.16 0.85
N GLN A 508 35.08 23.77 0.54
CA GLN A 508 33.75 23.15 0.62
C GLN A 508 33.56 22.09 -0.48
N LEU A 509 34.03 22.38 -1.70
CA LEU A 509 34.01 21.41 -2.81
C LEU A 509 34.86 20.17 -2.49
N GLU A 510 36.01 20.36 -1.83
CA GLU A 510 36.89 19.24 -1.45
C GLU A 510 36.24 18.28 -0.44
N VAL A 511 35.38 18.76 0.46
CA VAL A 511 34.62 17.90 1.38
C VAL A 511 33.76 16.90 0.60
N VAL A 512 33.00 17.39 -0.38
CA VAL A 512 32.11 16.54 -1.20
C VAL A 512 32.92 15.62 -2.12
N LYS A 513 33.98 16.14 -2.76
CA LYS A 513 34.89 15.33 -3.61
C LYS A 513 35.51 14.19 -2.82
N LYS A 514 35.91 14.42 -1.57
CA LYS A 514 36.44 13.38 -0.69
C LYS A 514 35.41 12.28 -0.44
N ALA A 515 34.17 12.62 -0.11
CA ALA A 515 33.10 11.64 0.09
C ALA A 515 32.85 10.82 -1.19
N LEU A 516 32.75 11.47 -2.35
CA LEU A 516 32.58 10.79 -3.65
C LEU A 516 33.74 9.86 -4.00
N ASN A 517 34.98 10.24 -3.68
CA ASN A 517 36.15 9.40 -3.89
C ASN A 517 36.13 8.17 -2.97
N THR A 518 35.75 8.34 -1.70
CA THR A 518 35.56 7.22 -0.77
C THR A 518 34.48 6.26 -1.28
N TRP A 519 33.33 6.79 -1.68
CA TRP A 519 32.25 5.95 -2.25
C TRP A 519 32.71 5.20 -3.50
N ALA A 520 33.43 5.86 -4.41
CA ALA A 520 33.93 5.23 -5.63
C ALA A 520 34.96 4.12 -5.34
N ALA A 521 35.82 4.32 -4.33
CA ALA A 521 36.76 3.30 -3.88
C ALA A 521 36.02 2.08 -3.29
N ASN A 522 35.04 2.32 -2.42
CA ASN A 522 34.26 1.24 -1.81
C ASN A 522 33.41 0.50 -2.86
N LYS A 523 32.86 1.20 -3.86
CA LYS A 523 32.15 0.56 -4.98
C LYS A 523 33.08 -0.36 -5.75
N ALA A 524 34.30 0.07 -6.04
CA ALA A 524 35.26 -0.76 -6.77
C ALA A 524 35.62 -2.04 -5.99
N GLU A 525 35.68 -1.96 -4.65
CA GLU A 525 35.84 -3.13 -3.78
C GLU A 525 34.61 -4.03 -3.83
N TYR A 526 33.41 -3.47 -3.69
CA TYR A 526 32.14 -4.21 -3.81
C TYR A 526 31.99 -4.91 -5.16
N ASP A 527 32.26 -4.23 -6.28
CA ASP A 527 32.16 -4.81 -7.62
C ASP A 527 33.14 -6.01 -7.78
N LYS A 528 34.32 -5.92 -7.17
CA LYS A 528 35.31 -6.99 -7.15
C LYS A 528 34.84 -8.19 -6.32
N GLU A 529 34.23 -7.94 -5.15
CA GLU A 529 33.63 -8.98 -4.32
C GLU A 529 32.45 -9.67 -5.03
N GLN A 530 31.54 -8.91 -5.64
CA GLN A 530 30.43 -9.46 -6.42
C GLN A 530 30.90 -10.31 -7.59
N THR A 531 31.96 -9.87 -8.29
CA THR A 531 32.56 -10.68 -9.36
C THR A 531 33.13 -11.99 -8.83
N ALA A 532 33.84 -11.95 -7.69
CA ALA A 532 34.40 -13.16 -7.07
C ALA A 532 33.30 -14.14 -6.62
N ILE A 533 32.22 -13.64 -6.02
CA ILE A 533 31.05 -14.44 -5.63
C ILE A 533 30.39 -15.06 -6.86
N ALA A 534 30.20 -14.29 -7.94
CA ALA A 534 29.62 -14.80 -9.18
C ALA A 534 30.50 -15.89 -9.84
N GLU A 535 31.82 -15.72 -9.82
CA GLU A 535 32.76 -16.74 -10.31
C GLU A 535 32.74 -18.01 -9.45
N GLU A 536 32.62 -17.89 -8.13
CA GLU A 536 32.51 -19.02 -7.22
C GLU A 536 31.18 -19.76 -7.40
N GLN A 537 30.07 -19.03 -7.49
CA GLN A 537 28.76 -19.61 -7.73
C GLN A 537 28.71 -20.33 -9.09
N ALA A 538 29.28 -19.74 -10.14
CA ALA A 538 29.37 -20.38 -11.45
C ALA A 538 30.19 -21.68 -11.43
N LYS A 539 31.24 -21.76 -10.58
CA LYS A 539 32.00 -23.00 -10.37
C LYS A 539 31.15 -24.06 -9.66
N ILE A 540 30.46 -23.68 -8.58
CA ILE A 540 29.56 -24.57 -7.84
C ILE A 540 28.45 -25.10 -8.76
N ASP A 541 27.83 -24.24 -9.55
CA ASP A 541 26.76 -24.63 -10.48
C ASP A 541 27.28 -25.56 -11.58
N ALA A 542 28.49 -25.31 -12.10
CA ALA A 542 29.13 -26.19 -13.06
C ALA A 542 29.49 -27.57 -12.47
N GLU A 543 29.96 -27.62 -11.22
CA GLU A 543 30.22 -28.87 -10.49
C GLU A 543 28.93 -29.66 -10.24
N MET A 544 27.87 -29.00 -9.76
CA MET A 544 26.56 -29.62 -9.57
C MET A 544 25.96 -30.13 -10.89
N GLU A 545 26.09 -29.38 -11.99
CA GLU A 545 25.64 -29.83 -13.31
C GLU A 545 26.45 -31.04 -13.81
N ALA A 546 27.76 -31.05 -13.60
CA ALA A 546 28.62 -32.17 -13.94
C ALA A 546 28.26 -33.44 -13.13
N GLU A 547 28.01 -33.30 -11.82
CA GLU A 547 27.53 -34.39 -10.98
C GLU A 547 26.14 -34.87 -11.41
N ARG A 548 25.23 -33.96 -11.73
CA ARG A 548 23.89 -34.31 -12.23
C ARG A 548 23.97 -35.11 -13.54
N LYS A 549 24.79 -34.68 -14.50
CA LYS A 549 25.01 -35.41 -15.77
C LYS A 549 25.62 -36.79 -15.51
N LYS A 550 26.54 -36.91 -14.55
CA LYS A 550 27.14 -38.19 -14.17
C LYS A 550 26.11 -39.15 -13.56
N MET A 551 25.26 -38.66 -12.66
CA MET A 551 24.15 -39.44 -12.09
C MET A 551 23.15 -39.87 -13.18
N GLU A 552 22.78 -38.98 -14.10
CA GLU A 552 21.90 -39.32 -15.22
C GLU A 552 22.49 -40.38 -16.16
N GLU A 553 23.81 -40.38 -16.39
CA GLU A 553 24.49 -41.41 -17.17
C GLU A 553 24.58 -42.76 -16.43
N GLU A 554 24.81 -42.74 -15.12
CA GLU A 554 24.81 -43.94 -14.26
C GLU A 554 23.40 -44.57 -14.20
N ASP A 555 22.35 -43.77 -14.06
CA ASP A 555 20.96 -44.23 -14.09
C ASP A 555 20.57 -44.83 -15.45
N LYS A 556 21.00 -44.21 -16.56
CA LYS A 556 20.81 -44.76 -17.92
C LYS A 556 21.54 -46.09 -18.11
N LYS A 557 22.74 -46.25 -17.54
CA LYS A 557 23.50 -47.52 -17.60
C LYS A 557 22.91 -48.59 -16.70
N ALA A 558 22.23 -48.22 -15.61
CA ALA A 558 21.55 -49.13 -14.70
C ALA A 558 20.20 -49.66 -15.23
N GLY A 559 19.72 -49.19 -16.38
CA GLY A 559 18.49 -49.66 -17.01
C GLY A 559 17.19 -49.15 -16.36
N ASN A 560 17.29 -48.15 -15.47
CA ASN A 560 16.13 -47.51 -14.88
C ASN A 560 15.60 -46.41 -15.83
N ALA A 561 14.30 -46.42 -16.11
CA ALA A 561 13.66 -45.36 -16.90
C ALA A 561 13.81 -44.00 -16.19
N PRO A 562 14.04 -42.89 -16.92
CA PRO A 562 14.39 -41.61 -16.31
C PRO A 562 13.27 -41.08 -15.42
N SER A 563 13.51 -41.02 -14.12
CA SER A 563 12.71 -40.22 -13.19
C SER A 563 13.08 -38.75 -13.41
N ASN A 564 12.19 -37.99 -14.05
CA ASN A 564 12.37 -36.54 -14.23
C ASN A 564 12.55 -35.88 -12.84
N PRO A 565 13.72 -35.27 -12.53
CA PRO A 565 13.86 -34.49 -11.31
C PRO A 565 13.06 -33.19 -11.47
N ALA A 566 12.47 -32.72 -10.36
CA ALA A 566 11.80 -31.42 -10.31
C ALA A 566 12.78 -30.28 -10.71
N PRO A 567 12.30 -29.21 -11.37
CA PRO A 567 13.16 -28.07 -11.69
C PRO A 567 13.64 -27.43 -10.38
N VAL A 568 14.96 -27.35 -10.21
CA VAL A 568 15.56 -26.43 -9.25
C VAL A 568 15.33 -25.03 -9.81
N ASN A 569 14.53 -24.22 -9.12
CA ASN A 569 14.35 -22.81 -9.49
C ASN A 569 15.74 -22.15 -9.53
N PRO A 570 16.13 -21.50 -10.64
CA PRO A 570 17.35 -20.71 -10.64
C PRO A 570 17.21 -19.61 -9.58
N ALA A 571 18.24 -19.43 -8.76
CA ALA A 571 18.36 -18.27 -7.89
C ALA A 571 18.22 -17.00 -8.74
N PRO A 572 17.54 -15.95 -8.23
CA PRO A 572 17.43 -14.71 -8.99
C PRO A 572 18.83 -14.14 -9.21
N SER A 573 19.24 -14.14 -10.47
CA SER A 573 20.35 -13.35 -10.96
C SER A 573 19.97 -11.87 -10.80
N ASN A 574 20.57 -11.18 -9.84
CA ASN A 574 20.49 -9.72 -9.76
C ASN A 574 21.17 -9.12 -11.01
N PRO A 575 20.50 -8.23 -11.77
CA PRO A 575 21.19 -7.31 -12.68
C PRO A 575 21.91 -6.18 -11.95
#